data_AF-A0A560WKE8-F1
#
_entry.id   AF-A0A560WKE8-F1
#
_cell.length_a   1.000
_cell.length_b   1.000
_cell.length_c   1.000
_cell.angle_alpha   90.00
_cell.angle_beta   90.00
_cell.angle_gamma   90.00
#
_symmetry.space_group_name_H-M   'P 1'
#
loop_
_entity.id
_entity.type
_entity.pdbx_description
1 polymer ?
#
loop_
_entity_poly.entity_id
_entity_poly.type
_entity_poly.pdbx_seq_one_letter_code
_entity_poly.pdbx_strand_id
1 'polypeptide(L)'
;MNDAVPSFALEALRRNLGVEDADRCLTGLDDMARLACWMIAATRPWPDTTRNVMQALMVAHSEGEQDAVQWRRLRGAAVALGDNEEVEIRAYGRVAEAAAWPLDSSQAGLVDIMQAVCLLRAEQVSRVTGWTQADEALAQAVLTRIATGDGTIRPPREDIPARFRAADPMLEKRFSAHTNAANAAFEGFRAEVVAWLAGATR
;
A
#
# COMPACT_ATOMS: atom_id res chain seq x y z
N MET A 1 -3.42 13.61 -35.87
CA MET A 1 -3.80 13.22 -34.50
C MET A 1 -3.05 11.94 -34.22
N ASN A 2 -1.99 11.99 -33.41
CA ASN A 2 -1.34 10.77 -32.92
C ASN A 2 -2.25 10.22 -31.83
N ASP A 3 -2.95 9.13 -32.13
CA ASP A 3 -3.61 8.34 -31.11
C ASP A 3 -2.51 7.81 -30.19
N ALA A 4 -2.33 8.45 -29.04
CA ALA A 4 -1.39 8.00 -28.06
C ALA A 4 -1.86 6.64 -27.55
N VAL A 5 -0.99 5.64 -27.69
CA VAL A 5 -1.26 4.27 -27.25
C VAL A 5 -1.54 4.31 -25.74
N PRO A 6 -2.69 3.79 -25.29
CA PRO A 6 -3.02 3.82 -23.88
C PRO A 6 -2.01 2.99 -23.08
N SER A 7 -1.60 3.53 -21.95
CA SER A 7 -0.63 2.83 -21.09
C SER A 7 -1.30 1.66 -20.35
N PHE A 8 -0.75 0.46 -20.53
CA PHE A 8 -1.20 -0.77 -19.88
C PHE A 8 -1.23 -0.67 -18.34
N ALA A 9 -0.25 0.01 -17.71
CA ALA A 9 -0.21 0.11 -16.26
C ALA A 9 -1.30 1.03 -15.71
N LEU A 10 -1.63 2.10 -16.45
CA LEU A 10 -2.70 3.01 -16.08
C LEU A 10 -4.08 2.35 -16.27
N GLU A 11 -4.26 1.59 -17.35
CA GLU A 11 -5.46 0.79 -17.57
C GLU A 11 -5.65 -0.28 -16.49
N ALA A 12 -4.57 -0.98 -16.12
CA ALA A 12 -4.60 -1.97 -15.05
C ALA A 12 -5.02 -1.34 -13.72
N LEU A 13 -4.48 -0.17 -13.39
CA LEU A 13 -4.85 0.57 -12.19
C LEU A 13 -6.33 1.00 -12.21
N ARG A 14 -6.81 1.59 -13.30
CA ARG A 14 -8.21 1.99 -13.44
C ARG A 14 -9.16 0.81 -13.28
N ARG A 15 -8.85 -0.32 -13.93
CA ARG A 15 -9.62 -1.55 -13.82
C ARG A 15 -9.64 -2.07 -12.38
N ASN A 16 -8.50 -2.05 -11.68
CA ASN A 16 -8.42 -2.47 -10.28
C ASN A 16 -9.26 -1.58 -9.37
N LEU A 17 -9.34 -0.29 -9.69
CA LEU A 17 -10.08 0.70 -8.93
C LEU A 17 -11.57 0.81 -9.30
N GLY A 18 -12.01 0.21 -10.41
CA GLY A 18 -13.37 0.34 -10.91
C GLY A 18 -13.71 1.74 -11.43
N VAL A 19 -12.70 2.50 -11.86
CA VAL A 19 -12.88 3.85 -12.42
C VAL A 19 -13.29 3.71 -13.89
N GLU A 20 -14.53 4.01 -14.22
CA GLU A 20 -15.01 4.11 -15.60
C GLU A 20 -14.30 5.26 -16.33
N ASP A 21 -14.18 5.17 -17.67
CA ASP A 21 -13.47 6.12 -18.52
C ASP A 21 -14.04 7.55 -18.42
N ALA A 22 -13.66 8.27 -17.35
CA ALA A 22 -13.77 9.71 -17.28
C ALA A 22 -12.78 10.27 -18.32
N ASP A 23 -13.34 10.97 -19.31
CA ASP A 23 -12.70 11.71 -20.42
C ASP A 23 -11.19 11.47 -20.61
N ARG A 24 -10.86 10.94 -21.80
CA ARG A 24 -9.58 10.48 -22.36
C ARG A 24 -8.38 11.45 -22.28
N CYS A 25 -8.13 12.06 -21.13
CA CYS A 25 -7.13 13.11 -20.95
C CYS A 25 -5.85 12.61 -20.25
N LEU A 26 -5.75 11.30 -19.97
CA LEU A 26 -4.53 10.66 -19.50
C LEU A 26 -4.05 9.72 -20.61
N THR A 27 -3.02 10.12 -21.33
CA THR A 27 -2.67 9.48 -22.61
C THR A 27 -1.18 9.15 -22.74
N GLY A 28 -0.35 9.47 -21.74
CA GLY A 28 1.11 9.39 -21.89
C GLY A 28 1.87 8.71 -20.76
N LEU A 29 3.12 8.34 -21.05
CA LEU A 29 4.15 7.92 -20.08
C LEU A 29 4.32 8.97 -18.97
N ASP A 30 4.19 10.25 -19.30
CA ASP A 30 4.29 11.38 -18.37
C ASP A 30 3.27 11.31 -17.23
N ASP A 31 2.03 10.88 -17.52
CA ASP A 31 0.99 10.77 -16.50
C ASP A 31 1.26 9.62 -15.53
N MET A 32 1.83 8.51 -16.02
CA MET A 32 2.24 7.41 -15.16
C MET A 32 3.37 7.81 -14.23
N ALA A 33 4.40 8.46 -14.77
CA ALA A 33 5.53 8.96 -13.99
C ALA A 33 5.06 9.96 -12.93
N ARG A 34 4.17 10.90 -13.29
CA ARG A 34 3.56 11.86 -12.36
C ARG A 34 2.77 11.16 -11.25
N LEU A 35 1.93 10.18 -11.60
CA LEU A 35 1.16 9.43 -10.62
C LEU A 35 2.06 8.62 -9.68
N ALA A 36 3.05 7.91 -10.21
CA ALA A 36 4.02 7.17 -9.40
C ALA A 36 4.76 8.10 -8.43
N CYS A 37 5.30 9.22 -8.93
CA CYS A 37 5.96 10.23 -8.10
C CYS A 37 5.02 10.82 -7.04
N TRP A 38 3.77 11.09 -7.38
CA TRP A 38 2.76 11.58 -6.43
C TRP A 38 2.48 10.54 -5.33
N MET A 39 2.28 9.27 -5.69
CA MET A 39 2.05 8.19 -4.72
C MET A 39 3.25 8.01 -3.78
N ILE A 40 4.47 8.04 -4.32
CA ILE A 40 5.70 7.99 -3.52
C ILE A 40 5.80 9.21 -2.61
N ALA A 41 5.54 10.42 -3.11
CA ALA A 41 5.57 11.64 -2.32
C ALA A 41 4.49 11.67 -1.21
N ALA A 42 3.34 11.03 -1.43
CA ALA A 42 2.23 10.93 -0.48
C ALA A 42 2.55 10.08 0.77
N THR A 43 3.74 9.46 0.82
CA THR A 43 4.28 8.73 1.98
C THR A 43 5.19 9.58 2.87
N ARG A 44 5.40 10.86 2.56
CA ARG A 44 6.19 11.76 3.40
C ARG A 44 5.48 12.03 4.75
N PRO A 45 6.23 12.34 5.82
CA PRO A 45 7.68 12.47 5.89
C PRO A 45 8.41 11.13 5.95
N TRP A 46 9.56 11.04 5.28
CA TRP A 46 10.38 9.82 5.27
C TRP A 46 11.42 9.82 6.38
N PRO A 47 11.67 8.67 7.05
CA PRO A 47 12.85 8.46 7.87
C PRO A 47 14.14 8.71 7.07
N ASP A 48 15.17 9.26 7.71
CA ASP A 48 16.42 9.64 7.03
C ASP A 48 17.08 8.48 6.29
N THR A 49 17.01 7.26 6.85
CA THR A 49 17.52 6.02 6.24
C THR A 49 16.85 5.71 4.89
N THR A 50 15.59 6.10 4.71
CA THR A 50 14.79 5.79 3.50
C THR A 50 14.79 6.95 2.49
N ARG A 51 15.04 8.17 2.96
CA ARG A 51 14.87 9.42 2.21
C ARG A 51 15.59 9.41 0.87
N ASN A 52 16.86 8.99 0.86
CA ASN A 52 17.67 9.01 -0.37
C ASN A 52 17.15 8.02 -1.42
N VAL A 53 16.69 6.84 -1.00
CA VAL A 53 16.15 5.83 -1.93
C VAL A 53 14.83 6.31 -2.52
N MET A 54 13.91 6.80 -1.67
CA MET A 54 12.61 7.32 -2.12
C MET A 54 12.77 8.51 -3.07
N GLN A 55 13.70 9.42 -2.78
CA GLN A 55 14.01 10.55 -3.65
C GLN A 55 14.60 10.09 -4.99
N ALA A 56 15.55 9.15 -4.97
CA ALA A 56 16.16 8.63 -6.19
C ALA A 56 15.15 7.90 -7.09
N LEU A 57 14.19 7.18 -6.49
CA LEU A 57 13.09 6.55 -7.23
C LEU A 57 12.18 7.59 -7.88
N MET A 58 11.81 8.65 -7.16
CA MET A 58 11.03 9.75 -7.76
C MET A 58 11.77 10.39 -8.93
N VAL A 59 13.07 10.65 -8.79
CA VAL A 59 13.90 11.22 -9.87
C VAL A 59 13.91 10.29 -11.08
N ALA A 60 14.20 9.01 -10.88
CA ALA A 60 14.24 8.00 -11.94
C ALA A 60 12.91 7.92 -12.71
N HIS A 61 11.77 7.96 -12.02
CA HIS A 61 10.45 8.01 -12.67
C HIS A 61 10.23 9.32 -13.42
N SER A 62 10.53 10.47 -12.81
CA SER A 62 10.29 11.79 -13.42
C SER A 62 11.15 12.07 -14.64
N GLU A 63 12.37 11.52 -14.68
CA GLU A 63 13.30 11.69 -15.80
C GLU A 63 13.16 10.58 -16.85
N GLY A 64 12.28 9.60 -16.60
CA GLY A 64 12.04 8.48 -17.52
C GLY A 64 13.25 7.57 -17.67
N GLU A 65 13.98 7.29 -16.58
CA GLU A 65 15.21 6.50 -16.56
C GLU A 65 15.09 5.18 -17.34
N GLN A 66 16.05 4.91 -18.21
CA GLN A 66 16.09 3.74 -19.11
C GLN A 66 17.27 2.81 -18.81
N ASP A 67 18.26 3.25 -18.02
CA ASP A 67 19.44 2.45 -17.71
C ASP A 67 19.12 1.27 -16.78
N ALA A 68 19.24 0.06 -17.33
CA ALA A 68 19.05 -1.19 -16.60
C ALA A 68 20.06 -1.39 -15.44
N VAL A 69 21.25 -0.79 -15.49
CA VAL A 69 22.21 -0.81 -14.38
C VAL A 69 21.68 0.06 -13.23
N GLN A 70 21.22 1.26 -13.54
CA GLN A 70 20.65 2.17 -12.55
C GLN A 70 19.40 1.56 -11.88
N TRP A 71 18.47 0.97 -12.65
CA TRP A 71 17.32 0.26 -12.08
C TRP A 71 17.70 -0.93 -11.20
N ARG A 72 18.75 -1.68 -11.55
CA ARG A 72 19.29 -2.75 -10.67
C ARG A 72 19.84 -2.19 -9.36
N ARG A 73 20.54 -1.07 -9.40
CA ARG A 73 21.06 -0.40 -8.20
C ARG A 73 19.93 0.07 -7.29
N LEU A 74 18.91 0.74 -7.86
CA LEU A 74 17.75 1.20 -7.11
C LEU A 74 17.01 0.03 -6.45
N ARG A 75 16.82 -1.08 -7.16
CA ARG A 75 16.25 -2.31 -6.59
C ARG A 75 17.08 -2.86 -5.44
N GLY A 76 18.40 -2.95 -5.60
CA GLY A 76 19.27 -3.40 -4.51
C GLY A 76 19.16 -2.52 -3.26
N ALA A 77 19.06 -1.20 -3.43
CA ALA A 77 18.86 -0.28 -2.33
C ALA A 77 17.47 -0.41 -1.69
N ALA A 78 16.42 -0.64 -2.49
CA ALA A 78 15.06 -0.87 -2.00
C ALA A 78 14.95 -2.16 -1.19
N VAL A 79 15.51 -3.26 -1.69
CA VAL A 79 15.56 -4.56 -0.99
C VAL A 79 16.31 -4.43 0.34
N ALA A 80 17.43 -3.70 0.37
CA ALA A 80 18.15 -3.45 1.62
C ALA A 80 17.31 -2.70 2.67
N LEU A 81 16.35 -1.85 2.25
CA LEU A 81 15.39 -1.25 3.17
C LEU A 81 14.31 -2.27 3.60
N GLY A 82 13.84 -3.13 2.70
CA GLY A 82 12.88 -4.19 3.00
C GLY A 82 13.41 -5.26 3.97
N ASP A 83 14.72 -5.51 3.95
CA ASP A 83 15.40 -6.43 4.87
C ASP A 83 15.73 -5.80 6.24
N ASN A 84 15.36 -4.53 6.47
CA ASN A 84 15.65 -3.85 7.72
C ASN A 84 14.86 -4.44 8.90
N GLU A 85 15.50 -4.50 10.08
CA GLU A 85 14.90 -5.00 11.31
C GLU A 85 13.81 -4.05 11.86
N GLU A 86 13.98 -2.74 11.64
CA GLU A 86 13.00 -1.74 12.04
C GLU A 86 11.76 -1.84 11.16
N VAL A 87 10.63 -2.18 11.79
CA VAL A 87 9.35 -2.41 11.12
C VAL A 87 8.96 -1.21 10.25
N GLU A 88 9.22 0.01 10.70
CA GLU A 88 8.94 1.23 9.93
C GLU A 88 9.75 1.32 8.65
N ILE A 89 11.07 1.15 8.75
CA ILE A 89 11.97 1.23 7.60
C ILE A 89 11.60 0.15 6.58
N ARG A 90 11.29 -1.06 7.05
CA ARG A 90 10.82 -2.15 6.19
C ARG A 90 9.52 -1.83 5.46
N ALA A 91 8.56 -1.16 6.11
CA ALA A 91 7.31 -0.77 5.48
C ALA A 91 7.55 0.23 4.33
N TYR A 92 8.46 1.19 4.51
CA TYR A 92 8.92 2.06 3.42
C TYR A 92 9.71 1.30 2.34
N GLY A 93 10.51 0.31 2.73
CA GLY A 93 11.22 -0.58 1.82
C GLY A 93 10.29 -1.28 0.84
N ARG A 94 9.12 -1.74 1.28
CA ARG A 94 8.10 -2.34 0.40
C ARG A 94 7.56 -1.37 -0.65
N VAL A 95 7.35 -0.10 -0.27
CA VAL A 95 6.97 0.95 -1.23
C VAL A 95 8.09 1.19 -2.23
N ALA A 96 9.34 1.27 -1.75
CA ALA A 96 10.52 1.45 -2.59
C ALA A 96 10.70 0.30 -3.58
N GLU A 97 10.50 -0.95 -3.14
CA GLU A 97 10.61 -2.15 -3.98
C GLU A 97 9.55 -2.18 -5.07
N ALA A 98 8.30 -1.84 -4.73
CA ALA A 98 7.22 -1.72 -5.70
C ALA A 98 7.52 -0.62 -6.74
N ALA A 99 8.15 0.48 -6.31
CA ALA A 99 8.53 1.59 -7.16
C ALA A 99 9.83 1.37 -7.96
N ALA A 100 10.63 0.34 -7.66
CA ALA A 100 11.95 0.14 -8.26
C ALA A 100 11.91 -0.57 -9.63
N TRP A 101 10.85 -0.37 -10.40
CA TRP A 101 10.66 -0.95 -11.72
C TRP A 101 10.29 0.12 -12.77
N PRO A 102 10.81 0.02 -14.00
CA PRO A 102 10.35 0.86 -15.10
C PRO A 102 8.86 0.64 -15.38
N LEU A 103 8.07 1.72 -15.48
CA LEU A 103 6.62 1.66 -15.65
C LEU A 103 6.18 1.24 -17.06
N ASP A 104 7.05 1.43 -18.05
CA ASP A 104 6.83 1.03 -19.45
C ASP A 104 6.86 -0.51 -19.64
N SER A 105 7.64 -1.20 -18.80
CA SER A 105 7.82 -2.64 -18.84
C SER A 105 6.95 -3.41 -17.84
N SER A 106 6.31 -2.73 -16.88
CA SER A 106 5.51 -3.34 -15.83
C SER A 106 4.03 -2.97 -15.92
N GLN A 107 3.19 -3.92 -16.32
CA GLN A 107 1.73 -3.74 -16.37
C GLN A 107 1.11 -3.55 -14.97
N ALA A 108 1.79 -3.96 -13.91
CA ALA A 108 1.29 -3.88 -12.53
C ALA A 108 1.97 -2.77 -11.70
N GLY A 109 2.99 -2.08 -12.22
CA GLY A 109 3.85 -1.20 -11.41
C GLY A 109 3.08 -0.14 -10.61
N LEU A 110 2.09 0.53 -11.23
CA LEU A 110 1.26 1.52 -10.52
C LEU A 110 0.33 0.88 -9.47
N VAL A 111 -0.19 -0.32 -9.76
CA VAL A 111 -1.03 -1.08 -8.81
C VAL A 111 -0.20 -1.50 -7.61
N ASP A 112 1.00 -2.00 -7.83
CA ASP A 112 1.91 -2.46 -6.78
C ASP A 112 2.35 -1.30 -5.89
N ILE A 113 2.72 -0.16 -6.48
CA ILE A 113 3.05 1.07 -5.74
C ILE A 113 1.84 1.49 -4.88
N MET A 114 0.65 1.58 -5.47
CA MET A 114 -0.55 1.96 -4.75
C MET A 114 -0.82 1.03 -3.56
N GLN A 115 -0.78 -0.28 -3.78
CA GLN A 115 -1.02 -1.26 -2.73
C GLN A 115 0.00 -1.16 -1.60
N ALA A 116 1.29 -0.99 -1.93
CA ALA A 116 2.33 -0.82 -0.94
C ALA A 116 2.11 0.45 -0.10
N VAL A 117 1.69 1.57 -0.71
CA VAL A 117 1.36 2.81 0.02
C VAL A 117 0.12 2.64 0.91
N CYS A 118 -0.93 1.98 0.42
CA CYS A 118 -2.10 1.69 1.24
C CYS A 118 -1.72 0.88 2.49
N LEU A 119 -0.86 -0.15 2.33
CA LEU A 119 -0.38 -0.97 3.44
C LEU A 119 0.48 -0.16 4.42
N LEU A 120 1.39 0.68 3.92
CA LEU A 120 2.19 1.58 4.76
C LEU A 120 1.30 2.49 5.60
N ARG A 121 0.31 3.15 4.99
CA ARG A 121 -0.60 4.06 5.71
C ARG A 121 -1.47 3.32 6.73
N ALA A 122 -1.98 2.15 6.37
CA ALA A 122 -2.70 1.29 7.30
C ALA A 122 -1.84 0.93 8.51
N GLU A 123 -0.56 0.61 8.30
CA GLU A 123 0.38 0.31 9.38
C GLU A 123 0.70 1.54 10.25
N GLN A 124 0.93 2.70 9.64
CA GLN A 124 1.19 3.95 10.36
C GLN A 124 0.02 4.32 11.28
N VAL A 125 -1.21 4.28 10.76
CA VAL A 125 -2.41 4.57 11.55
C VAL A 125 -2.65 3.51 12.63
N SER A 126 -2.36 2.24 12.31
CA SER A 126 -2.43 1.14 13.28
C SER A 126 -1.58 1.42 14.52
N ARG A 127 -0.38 1.95 14.36
CA ARG A 127 0.50 2.29 15.50
C ARG A 127 -0.06 3.42 16.36
N VAL A 128 -0.73 4.40 15.76
CA VAL A 128 -1.34 5.54 16.49
C VAL A 128 -2.52 5.08 17.36
N THR A 129 -3.17 3.97 17.02
CA THR A 129 -4.29 3.42 17.82
C THR A 129 -3.85 2.83 19.17
N GLY A 130 -2.53 2.71 19.41
CA GLY A 130 -1.98 2.04 20.60
C GLY A 130 -2.02 0.52 20.51
N TRP A 131 -2.30 -0.05 19.33
CA TRP A 131 -2.22 -1.48 19.07
C TRP A 131 -0.77 -1.97 19.17
N THR A 132 -0.52 -2.98 20.01
CA THR A 132 0.83 -3.50 20.26
C THR A 132 1.02 -4.92 19.71
N GLN A 133 2.27 -5.38 19.61
CA GLN A 133 2.56 -6.77 19.27
C GLN A 133 1.98 -7.76 20.30
N ALA A 134 1.90 -7.36 21.57
CA ALA A 134 1.28 -8.19 22.61
C ALA A 134 -0.23 -8.32 22.38
N ASP A 135 -0.89 -7.23 21.96
CA ASP A 135 -2.31 -7.26 21.58
C ASP A 135 -2.54 -8.13 20.34
N GLU A 136 -1.66 -8.04 19.34
CA GLU A 136 -1.69 -8.89 18.15
C GLU A 136 -1.59 -10.38 18.52
N ALA A 137 -0.59 -10.74 19.33
CA ALA A 137 -0.38 -12.12 19.77
C ALA A 137 -1.58 -12.64 20.58
N LEU A 138 -2.13 -11.81 21.46
CA LEU A 138 -3.30 -12.17 22.28
C LEU A 138 -4.56 -12.32 21.42
N ALA A 139 -4.80 -11.39 20.49
CA ALA A 139 -5.94 -11.46 19.57
C ALA A 139 -5.84 -12.70 18.68
N GLN A 140 -4.67 -12.98 18.13
CA GLN A 140 -4.43 -14.19 17.34
C GLN A 140 -4.67 -15.45 18.16
N ALA A 141 -4.22 -15.51 19.42
CA ALA A 141 -4.45 -16.65 20.29
C ALA A 141 -5.95 -16.86 20.57
N VAL A 142 -6.68 -15.79 20.92
CA VAL A 142 -8.13 -15.87 21.18
C VAL A 142 -8.92 -16.24 19.92
N LEU A 143 -8.61 -15.62 18.78
CA LEU A 143 -9.28 -15.91 17.50
C LEU A 143 -8.98 -17.31 17.01
N THR A 144 -7.74 -17.79 17.14
CA THR A 144 -7.36 -19.16 16.80
C THR A 144 -8.14 -20.14 17.67
N ARG A 145 -8.20 -19.89 18.98
CA ARG A 145 -8.95 -20.69 19.94
C ARG A 145 -10.45 -20.79 19.60
N ILE A 146 -11.06 -19.66 19.23
CA ILE A 146 -12.46 -19.62 18.77
C ILE A 146 -12.62 -20.40 17.46
N ALA A 147 -11.70 -20.21 16.50
CA ALA A 147 -11.76 -20.83 15.19
C ALA A 147 -11.53 -22.36 15.22
N THR A 148 -10.75 -22.87 16.17
CA THR A 148 -10.55 -24.32 16.39
C THR A 148 -11.67 -24.94 17.23
N GLY A 149 -12.58 -24.11 17.77
CA GLY A 149 -13.76 -24.56 18.51
C GLY A 149 -13.46 -25.06 19.92
N ASP A 150 -12.26 -24.88 20.48
CA ASP A 150 -11.91 -25.32 21.85
C ASP A 150 -12.27 -26.80 22.15
N GLY A 151 -12.08 -27.70 21.17
CA GLY A 151 -12.47 -29.11 21.30
C GLY A 151 -13.97 -29.38 21.05
N THR A 152 -14.69 -28.39 20.54
CA THR A 152 -16.07 -28.49 20.04
C THR A 152 -16.14 -28.21 18.53
N ILE A 153 -17.35 -28.07 17.99
CA ILE A 153 -17.57 -27.77 16.58
C ILE A 153 -17.10 -26.34 16.28
N ARG A 154 -16.30 -26.20 15.21
CA ARG A 154 -15.88 -24.90 14.68
C ARG A 154 -17.10 -24.02 14.41
N PRO A 155 -17.15 -22.79 14.96
CA PRO A 155 -18.29 -21.90 14.73
C PRO A 155 -18.31 -21.36 13.29
N PRO A 156 -19.49 -20.99 12.77
CA PRO A 156 -19.63 -20.19 11.55
C PRO A 156 -18.83 -18.89 11.63
N ARG A 157 -18.39 -18.37 10.48
CA ARG A 157 -17.48 -17.21 10.43
C ARG A 157 -18.15 -15.94 10.95
N GLU A 158 -19.44 -15.79 10.67
CA GLU A 158 -20.31 -14.72 11.11
C GLU A 158 -20.47 -14.64 12.64
N ASP A 159 -20.27 -15.75 13.36
CA ASP A 159 -20.36 -15.81 14.82
C ASP A 159 -19.05 -15.42 15.53
N ILE A 160 -17.92 -15.43 14.81
CA ILE A 160 -16.58 -15.19 15.39
C ILE A 160 -16.50 -13.81 16.08
N PRO A 161 -17.00 -12.70 15.50
CA PRO A 161 -16.94 -11.39 16.17
C PRO A 161 -17.67 -11.36 17.51
N ALA A 162 -18.87 -11.96 17.59
CA ALA A 162 -19.65 -12.00 18.83
C ALA A 162 -18.94 -12.86 19.90
N ARG A 163 -18.34 -13.99 19.48
CA ARG A 163 -17.55 -14.86 20.36
C ARG A 163 -16.27 -14.19 20.84
N PHE A 164 -15.61 -13.41 19.98
CA PHE A 164 -14.42 -12.65 20.36
C PHE A 164 -14.73 -11.58 21.41
N ARG A 165 -15.80 -10.82 21.18
CA ARG A 165 -16.30 -9.82 22.14
C ARG A 165 -16.67 -10.44 23.49
N ALA A 166 -17.25 -11.63 23.49
CA ALA A 166 -17.57 -12.34 24.73
C ALA A 166 -16.32 -12.86 25.46
N ALA A 167 -15.30 -13.32 24.72
CA ALA A 167 -14.07 -13.87 25.28
C ALA A 167 -13.17 -12.79 25.90
N ASP A 168 -13.03 -11.65 25.24
CA ASP A 168 -12.27 -10.50 25.75
C ASP A 168 -12.84 -9.18 25.20
N PRO A 169 -13.77 -8.54 25.94
CA PRO A 169 -14.41 -7.30 25.50
C PRO A 169 -13.45 -6.12 25.31
N MET A 170 -12.37 -6.06 26.11
CA MET A 170 -11.43 -4.93 26.06
C MET A 170 -10.49 -5.09 24.87
N LEU A 171 -10.01 -6.31 24.62
CA LEU A 171 -9.22 -6.62 23.44
C LEU A 171 -10.03 -6.47 22.16
N GLU A 172 -11.30 -6.91 22.13
CA GLU A 172 -12.17 -6.72 20.96
C GLU A 172 -12.41 -5.24 20.64
N LYS A 173 -12.63 -4.41 21.67
CA LYS A 173 -12.78 -2.96 21.48
C LYS A 173 -11.52 -2.34 20.84
N ARG A 174 -10.33 -2.71 21.34
CA ARG A 174 -9.05 -2.22 20.81
C ARG A 174 -8.77 -2.76 19.41
N PHE A 175 -9.04 -4.05 19.17
CA PHE A 175 -8.91 -4.70 17.87
C PHE A 175 -9.80 -4.02 16.83
N SER A 176 -11.07 -3.80 17.16
CA SER A 176 -12.02 -3.13 16.25
C SER A 176 -11.59 -1.70 15.95
N ALA A 177 -11.13 -0.95 16.95
CA ALA A 177 -10.61 0.40 16.73
C ALA A 177 -9.38 0.40 15.80
N HIS A 178 -8.44 -0.52 16.04
CA HIS A 178 -7.26 -0.72 15.20
C HIS A 178 -7.63 -1.08 13.76
N THR A 179 -8.45 -2.12 13.56
CA THR A 179 -8.84 -2.59 12.22
C THR A 179 -9.66 -1.56 11.46
N ASN A 180 -10.58 -0.85 12.13
CA ASN A 180 -11.35 0.22 11.49
C ASN A 180 -10.45 1.37 11.02
N ALA A 181 -9.49 1.78 11.86
CA ALA A 181 -8.56 2.85 11.51
C ALA A 181 -7.62 2.44 10.35
N ALA A 182 -7.11 1.21 10.38
CA ALA A 182 -6.29 0.65 9.30
C ALA A 182 -7.07 0.57 7.97
N ASN A 183 -8.29 0.06 7.99
CA ASN A 183 -9.16 -0.03 6.82
C ASN A 183 -9.52 1.35 6.27
N ALA A 184 -9.85 2.31 7.14
CA ALA A 184 -10.14 3.69 6.73
C ALA A 184 -8.92 4.36 6.07
N ALA A 185 -7.71 4.12 6.58
CA ALA A 185 -6.48 4.64 5.98
C ALA A 185 -6.19 4.00 4.62
N PHE A 186 -6.39 2.69 4.50
CA PHE A 186 -6.25 1.95 3.25
C PHE A 186 -7.21 2.47 2.17
N GLU A 187 -8.50 2.53 2.49
CA GLU A 187 -9.53 3.00 1.56
C GLU A 187 -9.41 4.50 1.27
N GLY A 188 -8.96 5.30 2.25
CA GLY A 188 -8.72 6.73 2.07
C GLY A 188 -7.67 7.00 0.98
N PHE A 189 -6.53 6.31 1.00
CA PHE A 189 -5.53 6.50 -0.05
C PHE A 189 -6.01 5.98 -1.41
N ARG A 190 -6.73 4.85 -1.42
CA ARG A 190 -7.36 4.33 -2.65
C ARG A 190 -8.29 5.38 -3.27
N ALA A 191 -9.11 6.06 -2.46
CA ALA A 191 -9.97 7.15 -2.90
C ALA A 191 -9.19 8.38 -3.39
N GLU A 192 -8.07 8.73 -2.76
CA GLU A 192 -7.18 9.81 -3.23
C GLU A 192 -6.63 9.51 -4.64
N VAL A 193 -6.24 8.26 -4.91
CA VAL A 193 -5.76 7.82 -6.24
C VAL A 193 -6.88 7.92 -7.27
N VAL A 194 -8.10 7.49 -6.92
CA VAL A 194 -9.28 7.66 -7.78
C VAL A 194 -9.53 9.14 -8.09
N ALA A 195 -9.46 10.01 -7.08
CA ALA A 195 -9.61 11.46 -7.25
C ALA A 195 -8.51 12.06 -8.12
N TRP A 196 -7.26 11.58 -8.00
CA TRP A 196 -6.15 11.97 -8.87
C TRP A 196 -6.41 11.56 -10.32
N LEU A 197 -6.86 10.32 -10.55
CA LEU A 197 -7.23 9.82 -11.86
C LEU A 197 -8.40 10.60 -12.47
N ALA A 198 -9.30 11.14 -11.66
CA ALA A 198 -10.38 12.03 -12.09
C ALA A 198 -9.93 13.50 -12.31
N GLY A 199 -8.70 13.87 -11.93
CA GLY A 199 -8.14 15.21 -12.16
C GLY A 199 -8.20 16.18 -10.97
N ALA A 200 -8.68 15.75 -9.81
CA ALA A 200 -8.90 16.65 -8.67
C ALA A 200 -7.61 17.10 -7.94
N THR A 201 -6.51 16.36 -8.10
CA THR A 201 -5.26 16.53 -7.33
C THR A 201 -3.99 16.48 -8.20
N ARG A 202 -4.12 16.77 -9.51
CA ARG A 202 -3.04 16.68 -10.50
C ARG A 202 -2.10 17.89 -10.54
#